data_AF-A0A0A6URI5-F1
#
_entry.id   AF-A0A0A6URI5-F1
#
_cell.length_a   1.000
_cell.length_b   1.000
_cell.length_c   1.000
_cell.angle_alpha   90.00
_cell.angle_beta   90.00
_cell.angle_gamma   90.00
#
_symmetry.space_group_name_H-M   'P 1'
#
loop_
_entity.id
_entity.type
_entity.pdbx_description
1 polymer ?
#
loop_
_entity_poly.entity_id
_entity_poly.type
_entity_poly.pdbx_seq_one_letter_code
_entity_poly.pdbx_strand_id
1 'polypeptide(L)'
;MSVLSRPTVLLATASVAAGLLVAPGAAFAAGPAPTLTAAEMKAALKPVAEASALAGAGGWRAVTDFSLDVPSAGPITMVDTTVVDPVHGRYSDVVDLGRYGREETYAAAGEGVHRTVEVGAQTAALRMMGRPAVKYVFTADKGLELAAFLVADNAPAPDDMARYYALAGTKTVDEDGTTDFTVLADEGDDPYTVTLHVNASSVLTGVDAVPADATEAGEASIAFTYGAQTVTLPAAAATVDSRTLAKGVAYLDMAAVVKRAVTKGAADTRKAAKGRTVTVASLRRLARAGAVSAGKAAGVAMVQVKDITGGVRVSAVNPWTKKTVAYTVKASGRQVIVKAV
;
A
#
# COMPACT_ATOMS: atom_id res chain seq x y z
N MET A 1 -70.85 -0.95 -3.70
CA MET A 1 -71.46 -0.15 -2.61
C MET A 1 -71.21 -0.88 -1.29
N SER A 2 -70.90 -0.10 -0.24
CA SER A 2 -70.72 -0.51 1.18
C SER A 2 -69.44 -1.31 1.49
N VAL A 3 -68.33 -0.77 2.01
CA VAL A 3 -68.04 0.03 3.23
C VAL A 3 -67.55 -0.87 4.40
N LEU A 4 -66.31 -0.56 4.86
CA LEU A 4 -65.69 -0.75 6.18
C LEU A 4 -65.45 -2.18 6.74
N SER A 5 -64.18 -2.47 7.08
CA SER A 5 -63.63 -2.51 8.47
C SER A 5 -62.54 -3.59 8.68
N ARG A 6 -61.30 -3.16 9.01
CA ARG A 6 -60.39 -3.88 9.96
C ARG A 6 -61.06 -3.89 11.36
N PRO A 7 -60.80 -4.79 12.33
CA PRO A 7 -59.48 -5.26 12.85
C PRO A 7 -59.50 -6.78 13.23
N THR A 8 -58.51 -7.46 13.83
CA THR A 8 -57.93 -7.31 15.19
C THR A 8 -56.85 -8.39 15.46
N VAL A 9 -55.84 -8.01 16.30
CA VAL A 9 -55.21 -8.79 17.41
C VAL A 9 -54.16 -9.86 17.01
N LEU A 10 -52.93 -9.94 17.57
CA LEU A 10 -52.41 -9.63 18.91
C LEU A 10 -51.13 -8.75 18.89
N LEU A 11 -51.17 -7.66 19.67
CA LEU A 11 -50.01 -7.14 20.41
C LEU A 11 -49.82 -7.99 21.69
N ALA A 12 -48.58 -8.29 22.05
CA ALA A 12 -48.20 -8.60 23.42
C ALA A 12 -47.50 -7.37 24.01
N THR A 13 -48.27 -6.54 24.69
CA THR A 13 -47.80 -5.48 25.59
C THR A 13 -47.40 -6.10 26.92
N ALA A 14 -46.12 -6.07 27.27
CA ALA A 14 -45.69 -6.19 28.66
C ALA A 14 -45.70 -4.79 29.28
N SER A 15 -46.73 -4.52 30.06
CA SER A 15 -46.87 -3.35 30.93
C SER A 15 -45.91 -3.44 32.12
N VAL A 16 -44.99 -2.48 32.25
CA VAL A 16 -44.37 -2.18 33.54
C VAL A 16 -45.05 -0.93 34.08
N ALA A 17 -45.83 -1.13 35.14
CA ALA A 17 -46.50 -0.09 35.87
C ALA A 17 -45.48 0.78 36.63
N ALA A 18 -45.71 2.08 36.59
CA ALA A 18 -45.03 3.06 37.41
C ALA A 18 -45.29 2.80 38.90
N GLY A 19 -44.23 2.47 39.64
CA GLY A 19 -44.16 2.56 41.10
C GLY A 19 -43.12 3.61 41.45
N LEU A 20 -43.57 4.82 41.77
CA LEU A 20 -42.72 5.90 42.27
C LEU A 20 -42.36 5.59 43.74
N LEU A 21 -41.17 5.03 43.96
CA LEU A 21 -40.49 5.05 45.25
C LEU A 21 -39.10 5.61 44.99
N VAL A 22 -38.89 6.85 45.44
CA VAL A 22 -37.59 7.54 45.44
C VAL A 22 -36.68 6.77 46.40
N ALA A 23 -35.85 5.88 45.85
CA ALA A 23 -34.70 5.29 46.51
C ALA A 23 -33.42 5.91 45.89
N PRO A 24 -32.33 6.06 46.65
CA PRO A 24 -31.07 6.57 46.11
C PRO A 24 -30.65 5.65 44.96
N GLY A 25 -30.38 6.23 43.79
CA GLY A 25 -30.06 5.50 42.57
C GLY A 25 -28.92 4.50 42.82
N ALA A 26 -29.28 3.23 43.00
CA ALA A 26 -28.36 2.14 42.80
C ALA A 26 -27.95 2.24 41.34
N ALA A 27 -26.69 2.60 41.10
CA ALA A 27 -26.05 2.37 39.82
C ALA A 27 -26.33 0.90 39.48
N PHE A 28 -27.22 0.67 38.50
CA PHE A 28 -27.39 -0.66 37.96
C PHE A 28 -26.02 -1.02 37.41
N ALA A 29 -25.33 -1.94 38.09
CA ALA A 29 -24.16 -2.59 37.52
C ALA A 29 -24.62 -3.12 36.15
N ALA A 30 -23.94 -2.68 35.09
CA ALA A 30 -24.18 -3.16 33.74
C ALA A 30 -24.38 -4.68 33.81
N GLY A 31 -25.55 -5.15 33.36
CA GLY A 31 -25.83 -6.59 33.34
C GLY A 31 -24.71 -7.33 32.61
N PRO A 32 -24.43 -8.60 32.94
CA PRO A 32 -23.38 -9.34 32.26
C PRO A 32 -23.64 -9.30 30.75
N ALA A 33 -22.66 -8.82 29.98
CA ALA A 33 -22.75 -8.74 28.54
C ALA A 33 -23.05 -10.14 27.97
N PRO A 34 -24.15 -10.34 27.24
CA PRO A 34 -24.46 -11.65 26.68
C PRO A 34 -23.33 -12.13 25.77
N THR A 35 -22.85 -13.35 26.02
CA THR A 35 -21.96 -14.06 25.10
C THR A 35 -22.77 -14.54 23.89
N LEU A 36 -22.27 -14.24 22.70
CA LEU A 36 -22.81 -14.66 21.42
C LEU A 36 -21.93 -15.74 20.80
N THR A 37 -22.56 -16.78 20.25
CA THR A 37 -21.88 -17.70 19.34
C THR A 37 -21.44 -16.99 18.06
N ALA A 38 -20.51 -17.56 17.29
CA ALA A 38 -20.08 -16.97 16.02
C ALA A 38 -21.25 -16.77 15.02
N ALA A 39 -22.23 -17.67 15.02
CA ALA A 39 -23.41 -17.55 14.17
C ALA A 39 -24.32 -16.37 14.61
N GLU A 40 -24.51 -16.18 15.92
CA GLU A 40 -25.26 -15.05 16.48
C GLU A 40 -24.52 -13.73 16.27
N MET A 41 -23.20 -13.71 16.46
CA MET A 41 -22.37 -12.53 16.19
C MET A 41 -22.46 -12.14 14.71
N LYS A 42 -22.29 -13.10 13.79
CA LYS A 42 -22.44 -12.86 12.35
C LYS A 42 -23.81 -12.30 11.99
N ALA A 43 -24.88 -12.82 12.60
CA ALA A 43 -26.23 -12.30 12.40
C ALA A 43 -26.38 -10.88 12.95
N ALA A 44 -25.76 -10.56 14.09
CA ALA A 44 -25.80 -9.25 14.72
C ALA A 44 -24.96 -8.19 13.97
N LEU A 45 -23.79 -8.55 13.44
CA LEU A 45 -22.91 -7.65 12.69
C LEU A 45 -23.30 -7.47 11.22
N LYS A 46 -24.13 -8.36 10.66
CA LYS A 46 -24.66 -8.21 9.30
C LYS A 46 -25.36 -6.84 9.08
N PRO A 47 -26.37 -6.43 9.89
CA PRO A 47 -26.99 -5.11 9.72
C PRO A 47 -26.01 -3.96 9.97
N VAL A 48 -24.99 -4.15 10.81
CA VAL A 48 -23.93 -3.16 11.02
C VAL A 48 -23.11 -2.96 9.75
N ALA A 49 -22.65 -4.05 9.13
CA ALA A 49 -21.94 -3.99 7.86
C ALA A 49 -22.79 -3.35 6.75
N GLU A 50 -24.09 -3.68 6.66
CA GLU A 50 -25.01 -3.08 5.69
C GLU A 50 -25.20 -1.57 5.93
N ALA A 51 -25.39 -1.14 7.18
CA ALA A 51 -25.54 0.27 7.55
C ALA A 51 -24.24 1.06 7.33
N SER A 52 -23.08 0.50 7.67
CA SER A 52 -21.77 1.10 7.40
C SER A 52 -21.48 1.22 5.91
N ALA A 53 -21.81 0.21 5.10
CA ALA A 53 -21.69 0.29 3.65
C ALA A 53 -22.57 1.42 3.08
N LEU A 54 -23.79 1.57 3.58
CA LEU A 54 -24.69 2.65 3.19
C LEU A 54 -24.15 4.03 3.60
N ALA A 55 -23.67 4.17 4.84
CA ALA A 55 -23.08 5.41 5.34
C ALA A 55 -21.81 5.80 4.55
N GLY A 56 -21.01 4.80 4.14
CA GLY A 56 -19.78 4.95 3.37
C GLY A 56 -19.99 5.16 1.87
N ALA A 57 -21.21 5.05 1.35
CA ALA A 57 -21.47 5.17 -0.09
C ALA A 57 -21.08 6.55 -0.66
N GLY A 58 -21.12 7.61 0.16
CA GLY A 58 -20.65 8.95 -0.21
C GLY A 58 -19.15 9.19 0.05
N GLY A 59 -18.47 8.24 0.67
CA GLY A 59 -17.10 8.33 1.14
C GLY A 59 -16.96 8.10 2.64
N TRP A 60 -15.74 7.81 3.04
CA TRP A 60 -15.36 7.61 4.43
C TRP A 60 -13.89 7.91 4.64
N ARG A 61 -13.54 8.21 5.89
CA ARG A 61 -12.17 8.39 6.38
C ARG A 61 -11.96 7.53 7.60
N ALA A 62 -10.86 6.79 7.62
CA ALA A 62 -10.37 6.03 8.76
C ALA A 62 -9.11 6.70 9.31
N VAL A 63 -8.97 6.75 10.63
CA VAL A 63 -7.72 7.08 11.31
C VAL A 63 -7.33 5.91 12.15
N THR A 64 -6.17 5.34 11.88
CA THR A 64 -5.62 4.23 12.64
C THR A 64 -4.47 4.75 13.48
N ASP A 65 -4.61 4.68 14.80
CA ASP A 65 -3.52 4.92 15.73
C ASP A 65 -3.00 3.57 16.22
N PHE A 66 -1.72 3.30 16.03
CA PHE A 66 -1.05 2.08 16.47
C PHE A 66 0.16 2.44 17.31
N SER A 67 0.34 1.73 18.42
CA SER A 67 1.48 1.88 19.32
C SER A 67 2.00 0.51 19.69
N LEU A 68 3.30 0.29 19.47
CA LEU A 68 4.01 -0.94 19.83
C LEU A 68 5.23 -0.59 20.67
N ASP A 69 5.32 -1.09 21.90
CA ASP A 69 6.55 -1.00 22.68
C ASP A 69 7.51 -2.13 22.29
N VAL A 70 8.68 -1.76 21.75
CA VAL A 70 9.72 -2.70 21.38
C VAL A 70 10.83 -2.62 22.43
N PRO A 71 11.11 -3.70 23.20
CA PRO A 71 12.06 -3.67 24.32
C PRO A 71 13.45 -3.09 23.99
N SER A 72 13.89 -3.17 22.73
CA SER A 72 15.18 -2.68 22.25
C SER A 72 15.16 -1.34 21.52
N ALA A 73 13.98 -0.85 21.11
CA ALA A 73 13.82 0.37 20.31
C ALA A 73 12.92 1.44 20.95
N GLY A 74 12.28 1.11 22.09
CA GLY A 74 11.25 1.91 22.73
C GLY A 74 9.94 1.89 21.93
N PRO A 75 8.97 2.76 22.28
CA PRO A 75 7.68 2.80 21.62
C PRO A 75 7.81 3.25 20.16
N ILE A 76 7.15 2.51 19.30
CA ILE A 76 6.92 2.83 17.89
C ILE A 76 5.45 3.20 17.78
N THR A 77 5.18 4.46 17.43
CA THR A 77 3.83 4.91 17.12
C THR A 77 3.69 5.11 15.62
N MET A 78 2.54 4.71 15.11
CA MET A 78 2.11 4.87 13.74
C MET A 78 0.74 5.54 13.74
N VAL A 79 0.58 6.57 12.92
CA VAL A 79 -0.73 7.12 12.59
C VAL A 79 -0.96 6.91 11.10
N ASP A 80 -1.96 6.13 10.76
CA ASP A 80 -2.42 5.95 9.39
C ASP A 80 -3.75 6.69 9.19
N THR A 81 -3.90 7.36 8.05
CA THR A 81 -5.12 8.02 7.65
C THR A 81 -5.48 7.60 6.23
N THR A 82 -6.54 6.81 6.13
CA THR A 82 -7.13 6.40 4.87
C THR A 82 -8.36 7.26 4.55
N VAL A 83 -8.48 7.74 3.31
CA VAL A 83 -9.65 8.49 2.83
C VAL A 83 -10.11 7.94 1.49
N VAL A 84 -11.39 7.61 1.41
CA VAL A 84 -12.04 7.13 0.18
C VAL A 84 -13.06 8.14 -0.30
N ASP A 85 -12.88 8.62 -1.52
CA ASP A 85 -13.77 9.52 -2.24
C ASP A 85 -14.34 8.78 -3.47
N PRO A 86 -15.39 7.97 -3.28
CA PRO A 86 -15.96 7.17 -4.36
C PRO A 86 -16.64 8.04 -5.43
N VAL A 87 -17.08 9.25 -5.08
CA VAL A 87 -17.74 10.19 -5.99
C VAL A 87 -16.78 10.64 -7.09
N HIS A 88 -15.53 10.94 -6.74
CA HIS A 88 -14.49 11.28 -7.72
C HIS A 88 -13.59 10.10 -8.10
N GLY A 89 -13.86 8.91 -7.55
CA GLY A 89 -13.06 7.70 -7.79
C GLY A 89 -11.63 7.83 -7.24
N ARG A 90 -11.44 8.43 -6.06
CA ARG A 90 -10.11 8.73 -5.50
C ARG A 90 -9.90 8.11 -4.13
N TYR A 91 -8.63 7.93 -3.82
CA TYR A 91 -8.15 7.38 -2.56
C TYR A 91 -6.88 8.11 -2.13
N SER A 92 -6.72 8.29 -0.82
CA SER A 92 -5.45 8.64 -0.21
C SER A 92 -5.20 7.80 1.03
N ASP A 93 -3.96 7.45 1.22
CA ASP A 93 -3.43 6.78 2.40
C ASP A 93 -2.19 7.51 2.85
N VAL A 94 -2.08 7.76 4.15
CA VAL A 94 -1.00 8.54 4.73
C VAL A 94 -0.58 7.86 6.01
N VAL A 95 0.57 7.20 5.95
CA VAL A 95 1.16 6.50 7.09
C VAL A 95 2.31 7.35 7.64
N ASP A 96 2.18 7.78 8.89
CA ASP A 96 3.20 8.53 9.62
C ASP A 96 3.78 7.65 10.74
N LEU A 97 5.03 7.25 10.59
CA LEU A 97 5.77 6.44 11.56
C LEU A 97 6.64 7.32 12.48
N GLY A 98 6.25 8.59 12.63
CA GLY A 98 6.96 9.58 13.43
C GLY A 98 8.41 9.76 12.98
N ARG A 99 9.36 9.30 13.80
CA ARG A 99 10.80 9.45 13.51
C ARG A 99 11.29 8.64 12.30
N TYR A 100 10.54 7.65 11.85
CA TYR A 100 10.92 6.79 10.73
C TYR A 100 10.48 7.34 9.36
N GLY A 101 9.68 8.40 9.37
CA GLY A 101 9.24 9.08 8.17
C GLY A 101 7.76 8.88 7.90
N ARG A 102 7.37 9.31 6.70
CA ARG A 102 5.98 9.40 6.26
C ARG A 102 5.86 8.86 4.85
N GLU A 103 4.95 7.92 4.67
CA GLU A 103 4.58 7.35 3.38
C GLU A 103 3.20 7.84 2.99
N GLU A 104 3.02 8.09 1.69
CA GLU A 104 1.77 8.59 1.17
C GLU A 104 1.48 7.88 -0.15
N THR A 105 0.27 7.35 -0.26
CA THR A 105 -0.26 6.72 -1.46
C THR A 105 -1.52 7.47 -1.88
N TYR A 106 -1.65 7.76 -3.18
CA TYR A 106 -2.89 8.30 -3.74
C TYR A 106 -3.26 7.49 -4.97
N ALA A 107 -4.53 7.12 -5.10
CA ALA A 107 -5.02 6.44 -6.28
C ALA A 107 -6.20 7.20 -6.89
N ALA A 108 -6.33 7.09 -8.22
CA ALA A 108 -7.46 7.61 -8.97
C ALA A 108 -7.90 6.57 -10.01
N ALA A 109 -9.18 6.22 -9.96
CA ALA A 109 -9.82 5.25 -10.83
C ALA A 109 -9.64 5.64 -12.31
N GLY A 110 -9.25 4.68 -13.14
CA GLY A 110 -8.95 4.92 -14.56
C GLY A 110 -7.75 5.85 -14.83
N GLU A 111 -6.98 6.22 -13.82
CA GLU A 111 -5.79 7.08 -13.96
C GLU A 111 -4.51 6.38 -13.54
N GLY A 112 -4.42 5.95 -12.27
CA GLY A 112 -3.23 5.29 -11.73
C GLY A 112 -2.96 5.63 -10.27
N VAL A 113 -1.73 5.36 -9.84
CA VAL A 113 -1.29 5.45 -8.43
C VAL A 113 -0.09 6.37 -8.30
N HIS A 114 -0.13 7.25 -7.32
CA HIS A 114 0.99 8.03 -6.83
C HIS A 114 1.50 7.39 -5.54
N ARG A 115 2.81 7.18 -5.44
CA ARG A 115 3.46 6.75 -4.20
C ARG A 115 4.62 7.67 -3.86
N THR A 116 4.89 7.87 -2.59
CA THR A 116 6.08 8.61 -2.15
C THR A 116 7.35 8.01 -2.77
N VAL A 117 8.24 8.90 -3.21
CA VAL A 117 9.58 8.51 -3.70
C VAL A 117 10.37 7.87 -2.58
N GLU A 118 10.88 6.66 -2.83
CA GLU A 118 11.74 5.97 -1.87
C GLU A 118 13.09 6.69 -1.69
N VAL A 119 13.65 6.61 -0.49
CA VAL A 119 14.99 7.13 -0.21
C VAL A 119 16.09 6.38 -0.96
N GLY A 120 17.31 6.94 -0.99
CA GLY A 120 18.45 6.29 -1.63
C GLY A 120 18.47 6.47 -3.15
N ALA A 121 18.38 5.37 -3.91
CA ALA A 121 18.62 5.39 -5.35
C ALA A 121 17.62 6.28 -6.12
N GLN A 122 16.34 6.29 -5.74
CA GLN A 122 15.35 7.13 -6.42
C GLN A 122 15.61 8.63 -6.18
N THR A 123 15.85 9.05 -4.93
CA THR A 123 16.23 10.44 -4.63
C THR A 123 17.54 10.86 -5.31
N ALA A 124 18.54 9.97 -5.39
CA ALA A 124 19.79 10.22 -6.11
C ALA A 124 19.54 10.40 -7.62
N ALA A 125 18.66 9.58 -8.21
CA ALA A 125 18.25 9.72 -9.60
C ALA A 125 17.52 11.05 -9.85
N LEU A 126 16.60 11.45 -8.97
CA LEU A 126 15.90 12.74 -9.06
C LEU A 126 16.88 13.92 -9.00
N ARG A 127 17.88 13.89 -8.10
CA ARG A 127 18.95 14.89 -8.05
C ARG A 127 19.75 14.94 -9.35
N MET A 128 20.15 13.76 -9.88
CA MET A 128 20.84 13.65 -11.17
C MET A 128 20.01 14.21 -12.33
N MET A 129 18.69 14.04 -12.29
CA MET A 129 17.74 14.56 -13.29
C MET A 129 17.42 16.06 -13.11
N GLY A 130 17.93 16.71 -12.06
CA GLY A 130 17.64 18.11 -11.74
C GLY A 130 16.22 18.34 -11.18
N ARG A 131 15.59 17.31 -10.59
CA ARG A 131 14.22 17.36 -10.06
C ARG A 131 14.15 16.97 -8.57
N PRO A 132 14.95 17.58 -7.67
CA PRO A 132 14.98 17.19 -6.26
C PRO A 132 13.68 17.48 -5.48
N ALA A 133 12.80 18.35 -6.02
CA ALA A 133 11.53 18.70 -5.40
C ALA A 133 10.39 17.70 -5.68
N VAL A 134 10.62 16.70 -6.54
CA VAL A 134 9.64 15.64 -6.78
C VAL A 134 9.50 14.77 -5.54
N LYS A 135 8.27 14.58 -5.09
CA LYS A 135 7.91 13.79 -3.91
C LYS A 135 7.21 12.48 -4.27
N TYR A 136 6.57 12.40 -5.44
CA TYR A 136 5.75 11.26 -5.82
C TYR A 136 6.18 10.62 -7.13
N VAL A 137 6.04 9.31 -7.19
CA VAL A 137 6.17 8.49 -8.38
C VAL A 137 4.77 8.12 -8.83
N PHE A 138 4.42 8.46 -10.08
CA PHE A 138 3.15 8.09 -10.69
C PHE A 138 3.32 6.88 -11.59
N THR A 139 2.48 5.87 -11.38
CA THR A 139 2.33 4.72 -12.28
C THR A 139 0.93 4.77 -12.87
N ALA A 140 0.86 5.02 -14.17
CA ALA A 140 -0.40 5.04 -14.89
C ALA A 140 -1.02 3.64 -14.91
N ASP A 141 -2.31 3.57 -14.57
CA ASP A 141 -3.13 2.39 -14.69
C ASP A 141 -4.55 2.79 -15.12
N LYS A 142 -4.84 2.57 -16.39
CA LYS A 142 -6.14 2.91 -16.98
C LYS A 142 -7.25 1.91 -16.66
N GLY A 143 -6.89 0.74 -16.14
CA GLY A 143 -7.84 -0.28 -15.69
C GLY A 143 -8.03 -0.28 -14.17
N LEU A 144 -7.51 0.73 -13.45
CA LEU A 144 -7.62 0.80 -12.00
C LEU A 144 -9.09 1.01 -11.61
N GLU A 145 -9.64 0.00 -10.96
CA GLU A 145 -10.95 0.05 -10.31
C GLU A 145 -10.75 0.32 -8.82
N LEU A 146 -11.38 1.38 -8.30
CA LEU A 146 -11.15 1.82 -6.92
C LEU A 146 -11.48 0.72 -5.90
N ALA A 147 -12.61 0.04 -6.05
CA ALA A 147 -13.01 -1.03 -5.14
C ALA A 147 -11.99 -2.19 -5.10
N ALA A 148 -11.46 -2.60 -6.26
CA ALA A 148 -10.44 -3.64 -6.33
C ALA A 148 -9.11 -3.17 -5.74
N PHE A 149 -8.76 -1.89 -5.94
CA PHE A 149 -7.58 -1.28 -5.35
C PHE A 149 -7.66 -1.26 -3.82
N LEU A 150 -8.79 -0.84 -3.24
CA LEU A 150 -8.99 -0.82 -1.77
C LEU A 150 -8.80 -2.21 -1.14
N VAL A 151 -9.34 -3.24 -1.79
CA VAL A 151 -9.16 -4.64 -1.36
C VAL A 151 -7.70 -5.06 -1.44
N ALA A 152 -7.00 -4.70 -2.52
CA ALA A 152 -5.60 -5.08 -2.72
C ALA A 152 -4.62 -4.35 -1.78
N ASP A 153 -4.93 -3.10 -1.40
CA ASP A 153 -4.14 -2.30 -0.44
C ASP A 153 -4.52 -2.60 1.03
N ASN A 154 -5.45 -3.54 1.26
CA ASN A 154 -6.00 -3.86 2.58
C ASN A 154 -6.54 -2.63 3.33
N ALA A 155 -7.13 -1.67 2.60
CA ALA A 155 -7.74 -0.51 3.23
C ALA A 155 -8.87 -0.99 4.18
N PRO A 156 -8.93 -0.50 5.44
CA PRO A 156 -9.84 -1.03 6.45
C PRO A 156 -11.28 -0.55 6.20
N ALA A 157 -11.94 -1.09 5.18
CA ALA A 157 -13.29 -0.73 4.84
C ALA A 157 -14.22 -1.06 6.04
N PRO A 158 -15.02 -0.10 6.53
CA PRO A 158 -15.77 -0.29 7.78
C PRO A 158 -16.74 -1.48 7.75
N ASP A 159 -17.38 -1.74 6.60
CA ASP A 159 -18.29 -2.85 6.44
C ASP A 159 -17.57 -4.20 6.36
N ASP A 160 -16.36 -4.24 5.80
CA ASP A 160 -15.54 -5.45 5.79
C ASP A 160 -14.99 -5.77 7.18
N MET A 161 -14.63 -4.77 7.99
CA MET A 161 -14.24 -4.98 9.40
C MET A 161 -15.36 -5.64 10.22
N ALA A 162 -16.60 -5.16 10.08
CA ALA A 162 -17.76 -5.77 10.74
C ALA A 162 -18.02 -7.22 10.28
N ARG A 163 -17.68 -7.57 9.03
CA ARG A 163 -17.79 -8.95 8.53
C ARG A 163 -16.62 -9.83 8.98
N TYR A 164 -15.41 -9.29 9.01
CA TYR A 164 -14.18 -10.00 9.36
C TYR A 164 -14.22 -10.50 10.80
N TYR A 165 -14.59 -9.61 11.73
CA TYR A 165 -14.67 -9.92 13.16
C TYR A 165 -15.98 -10.59 13.60
N ALA A 166 -16.68 -11.27 12.70
CA ALA A 166 -17.88 -12.06 13.00
C ALA A 166 -17.56 -13.40 13.72
N LEU A 167 -16.82 -13.30 14.81
CA LEU A 167 -16.36 -14.40 15.67
C LEU A 167 -17.24 -14.53 16.92
N ALA A 168 -17.10 -15.62 17.68
CA ALA A 168 -17.78 -15.71 18.98
C ALA A 168 -17.23 -14.66 19.94
N GLY A 169 -18.10 -14.06 20.77
CA GLY A 169 -17.71 -12.91 21.59
C GLY A 169 -18.83 -12.41 22.48
N THR A 170 -18.77 -11.15 22.90
CA THR A 170 -19.80 -10.49 23.71
C THR A 170 -20.41 -9.31 22.98
N LYS A 171 -21.64 -8.98 23.35
CA LYS A 171 -22.32 -7.77 22.91
C LYS A 171 -22.73 -6.96 24.13
N THR A 172 -22.29 -5.71 24.21
CA THR A 172 -22.70 -4.75 25.24
C THR A 172 -23.53 -3.67 24.57
N VAL A 173 -24.68 -3.31 25.15
CA VAL A 173 -25.50 -2.19 24.69
C VAL A 173 -25.47 -1.13 25.78
N ASP A 174 -25.05 0.07 25.43
CA ASP A 174 -24.87 1.16 26.38
C ASP A 174 -26.15 1.99 26.54
N GLU A 175 -26.18 2.84 27.58
CA GLU A 175 -27.36 3.64 27.94
C GLU A 175 -27.74 4.66 26.85
N ASP A 176 -26.78 5.13 26.07
CA ASP A 176 -26.99 6.08 24.95
C ASP A 176 -27.40 5.38 23.64
N GLY A 177 -27.53 4.05 23.67
CA GLY A 177 -27.90 3.22 22.54
C GLY A 177 -26.73 2.81 21.63
N THR A 178 -25.48 3.12 21.99
CA THR A 178 -24.33 2.50 21.32
C THR A 178 -24.23 1.02 21.65
N THR A 179 -23.43 0.31 20.87
CA THR A 179 -23.22 -1.13 21.06
C THR A 179 -21.76 -1.46 20.79
N ASP A 180 -21.15 -2.15 21.72
CA ASP A 180 -19.82 -2.72 21.57
C ASP A 180 -19.91 -4.23 21.32
N PHE A 181 -19.18 -4.70 20.32
CA PHE A 181 -18.99 -6.12 20.07
C PHE A 181 -17.53 -6.49 20.30
N THR A 182 -17.27 -7.29 21.33
CA THR A 182 -15.91 -7.69 21.70
C THR A 182 -15.68 -9.15 21.32
N VAL A 183 -14.59 -9.43 20.62
CA VAL A 183 -14.17 -10.77 20.21
C VAL A 183 -12.72 -11.02 20.57
N LEU A 184 -12.38 -12.29 20.79
CA LEU A 184 -10.99 -12.72 20.82
C LEU A 184 -10.61 -13.14 19.40
N ALA A 185 -9.79 -12.33 18.74
CA ALA A 185 -9.22 -12.63 17.43
C ALA A 185 -7.93 -13.43 17.65
N ASP A 186 -7.96 -14.70 17.25
CA ASP A 186 -6.79 -15.58 17.26
C ASP A 186 -6.05 -15.41 15.93
N GLU A 187 -5.00 -14.59 15.94
CA GLU A 187 -4.07 -14.42 14.81
C GLU A 187 -2.74 -15.17 15.06
N GLY A 188 -2.81 -16.39 15.63
CA GLY A 188 -1.65 -17.26 15.82
C GLY A 188 -1.20 -17.33 17.28
N ASP A 189 0.09 -17.09 17.54
CA ASP A 189 0.64 -17.22 18.90
C ASP A 189 0.25 -16.05 19.82
N ASP A 190 -0.23 -14.93 19.26
CA ASP A 190 -0.52 -13.68 19.96
C ASP A 190 -2.00 -13.28 19.76
N PRO A 191 -2.92 -13.72 20.64
CA PRO A 191 -4.34 -13.39 20.50
C PRO A 191 -4.62 -11.92 20.88
N TYR A 192 -5.51 -11.27 20.13
CA TYR A 192 -5.94 -9.90 20.38
C TYR A 192 -7.42 -9.85 20.79
N THR A 193 -7.74 -9.01 21.77
CA THR A 193 -9.12 -8.62 22.06
C THR A 193 -9.47 -7.46 21.14
N VAL A 194 -10.45 -7.67 20.26
CA VAL A 194 -10.95 -6.66 19.33
C VAL A 194 -12.33 -6.21 19.76
N THR A 195 -12.55 -4.91 19.87
CA THR A 195 -13.85 -4.29 20.17
C THR A 195 -14.30 -3.42 19.01
N LEU A 196 -15.45 -3.76 18.42
CA LEU A 196 -16.12 -2.97 17.39
C LEU A 196 -17.10 -2.00 18.07
N HIS A 197 -16.91 -0.71 17.86
CA HIS A 197 -17.79 0.34 18.39
C HIS A 197 -18.85 0.71 17.37
N VAL A 198 -20.12 0.55 17.73
CA VAL A 198 -21.26 0.78 16.84
C VAL A 198 -22.19 1.83 17.45
N ASN A 199 -22.54 2.85 16.66
CA ASN A 199 -23.43 3.89 17.14
C ASN A 199 -24.91 3.46 17.16
N ALA A 200 -25.78 4.30 17.74
CA ALA A 200 -27.22 4.04 17.83
C ALA A 200 -27.94 3.86 16.46
N SER A 201 -27.31 4.26 15.36
CA SER A 201 -27.81 4.01 13.98
C SER A 201 -27.29 2.70 13.38
N SER A 202 -26.67 1.84 14.19
CA SER A 202 -26.03 0.60 13.75
C SER A 202 -24.86 0.80 12.78
N VAL A 203 -24.19 1.95 12.81
CA VAL A 203 -23.02 2.22 11.97
C VAL A 203 -21.74 2.02 12.79
N LEU A 204 -20.78 1.28 12.24
CA LEU A 204 -19.45 1.10 12.86
C LEU A 204 -18.72 2.44 12.93
N THR A 205 -18.38 2.92 14.12
CA THR A 205 -17.67 4.18 14.33
C THR A 205 -16.21 3.99 14.73
N GLY A 206 -15.82 2.80 15.18
CA GLY A 206 -14.42 2.49 15.42
C GLY A 206 -14.15 1.04 15.76
N VAL A 207 -12.88 0.70 15.87
CA VAL A 207 -12.36 -0.62 16.22
C VAL A 207 -11.16 -0.42 17.14
N ASP A 208 -11.17 -1.04 18.31
CA ASP A 208 -10.00 -1.12 19.18
C ASP A 208 -9.47 -2.56 19.18
N ALA A 209 -8.15 -2.72 19.14
CA ALA A 209 -7.47 -4.00 19.26
C ALA A 209 -6.37 -3.87 20.31
N VAL A 210 -6.45 -4.70 21.34
CA VAL A 210 -5.45 -4.78 22.42
C VAL A 210 -4.99 -6.22 22.58
N PRO A 211 -3.74 -6.48 22.99
CA PRO A 211 -3.26 -7.84 23.20
C PRO A 211 -4.07 -8.47 24.33
N ALA A 212 -4.42 -9.75 24.20
CA ALA A 212 -5.18 -10.44 25.24
C ALA A 212 -4.34 -10.64 26.52
N ASP A 213 -3.02 -10.70 26.39
CA ASP A 213 -2.07 -10.68 27.51
C ASP A 213 -1.47 -9.27 27.67
N ALA A 214 -1.71 -8.65 28.82
CA ALA A 214 -1.23 -7.31 29.15
C ALA A 214 0.30 -7.19 29.28
N THR A 215 1.05 -8.29 29.09
CA THR A 215 2.52 -8.28 29.03
C THR A 215 3.06 -7.85 27.67
N GLU A 216 2.24 -7.83 26.63
CA GLU A 216 2.57 -7.27 25.32
C GLU A 216 1.98 -5.88 25.15
N ALA A 217 2.75 -4.97 24.56
CA ALA A 217 2.46 -3.54 24.55
C ALA A 217 2.13 -3.04 23.14
N GLY A 218 1.22 -3.73 22.45
CA GLY A 218 0.77 -3.40 21.11
C GLY A 218 -0.71 -3.05 21.06
N GLU A 219 -1.08 -1.78 21.02
CA GLU A 219 -2.49 -1.36 20.87
C GLU A 219 -2.72 -0.73 19.49
N ALA A 220 -3.90 -0.98 18.94
CA ALA A 220 -4.38 -0.33 17.72
C ALA A 220 -5.80 0.19 17.95
N SER A 221 -6.10 1.36 17.42
CA SER A 221 -7.47 1.89 17.34
C SER A 221 -7.73 2.42 15.94
N ILE A 222 -8.94 2.25 15.44
CA ILE A 222 -9.39 2.78 14.15
C ILE A 222 -10.64 3.60 14.41
N ALA A 223 -10.66 4.87 14.01
CA ALA A 223 -11.83 5.74 14.07
C ALA A 223 -12.38 6.02 12.67
N PHE A 224 -13.66 5.78 12.47
CA PHE A 224 -14.35 5.99 11.19
C PHE A 224 -15.20 7.26 11.19
N THR A 225 -15.11 7.99 10.08
CA THR A 225 -15.98 9.13 9.77
C THR A 225 -16.56 8.94 8.38
N TYR A 226 -17.84 9.30 8.20
CA TYR A 226 -18.61 9.02 7.00
C TYR A 226 -19.11 10.31 6.34
N GLY A 227 -19.47 10.20 5.06
CA GLY A 227 -20.01 11.29 4.26
C GLY A 227 -19.03 11.74 3.19
N ALA A 228 -19.42 12.79 2.45
CA ALA A 228 -18.63 13.29 1.33
C ALA A 228 -17.18 13.59 1.74
N GLN A 229 -16.25 12.86 1.12
CA GLN A 229 -14.81 13.11 1.26
C GLN A 229 -14.29 13.86 0.04
N THR A 230 -13.09 14.43 0.17
CA THR A 230 -12.40 15.03 -0.97
C THR A 230 -10.94 14.64 -0.91
N VAL A 231 -10.50 13.90 -1.93
CA VAL A 231 -9.08 13.58 -2.11
C VAL A 231 -8.49 14.45 -3.21
N THR A 232 -7.43 15.18 -2.86
CA THR A 232 -6.64 15.97 -3.80
C THR A 232 -5.41 15.19 -4.22
N LEU A 233 -5.27 14.94 -5.53
CA LEU A 233 -4.12 14.22 -6.06
C LEU A 233 -2.86 15.11 -6.05
N PRO A 234 -1.65 14.52 -5.95
CA PRO A 234 -0.41 15.26 -6.07
C PRO A 234 -0.31 16.07 -7.37
N ALA A 235 0.19 17.30 -7.25
CA ALA A 235 0.38 18.17 -8.40
C ALA A 235 1.46 17.62 -9.35
N ALA A 236 1.25 17.78 -10.66
CA ALA A 236 2.19 17.28 -11.69
C ALA A 236 3.64 17.74 -11.50
N ALA A 237 3.87 18.94 -10.95
CA ALA A 237 5.20 19.45 -10.66
C ALA A 237 5.95 18.65 -9.56
N ALA A 238 5.22 18.08 -8.61
CA ALA A 238 5.73 17.25 -7.52
C ALA A 238 5.82 15.76 -7.90
N THR A 239 5.47 15.40 -9.14
CA THR A 239 5.32 14.00 -9.58
C THR A 239 6.28 13.67 -10.73
N VAL A 240 6.79 12.44 -10.75
CA VAL A 240 7.52 11.85 -11.89
C VAL A 240 6.88 10.54 -12.31
N ASP A 241 6.84 10.27 -13.61
CA ASP A 241 6.43 8.97 -14.14
C ASP A 241 7.40 7.86 -13.72
N SER A 242 6.88 6.69 -13.34
CA SER A 242 7.67 5.57 -12.81
C SER A 242 8.70 5.04 -13.81
N ARG A 243 8.39 5.02 -15.11
CA ARG A 243 9.35 4.60 -16.14
C ARG A 243 10.49 5.60 -16.29
N THR A 244 10.18 6.89 -16.18
CA THR A 244 11.18 7.97 -16.20
C THR A 244 12.11 7.87 -15.00
N LEU A 245 11.57 7.62 -13.80
CA LEU A 245 12.37 7.45 -12.60
C LEU A 245 13.23 6.17 -12.65
N ALA A 246 12.65 5.04 -13.05
CA ALA A 246 13.40 3.78 -13.24
C ALA A 246 14.55 3.96 -14.24
N LYS A 247 14.31 4.72 -15.32
CA LYS A 247 15.38 5.11 -16.24
C LYS A 247 16.46 5.92 -15.54
N GLY A 248 16.08 6.93 -14.75
CA GLY A 248 17.00 7.71 -13.92
C GLY A 248 17.89 6.84 -13.02
N VAL A 249 17.27 5.89 -12.31
CA VAL A 249 17.99 4.94 -11.43
C VAL A 249 18.99 4.10 -12.23
N ALA A 250 18.58 3.54 -13.37
CA ALA A 250 19.49 2.74 -14.20
C ALA A 250 20.73 3.54 -14.68
N TYR A 251 20.60 4.84 -14.87
CA TYR A 251 21.71 5.71 -15.28
C TYR A 251 22.66 6.10 -14.15
N LEU A 252 22.30 5.89 -12.88
CA LEU A 252 23.27 5.98 -11.77
C LEU A 252 24.37 4.92 -11.93
N ASP A 253 23.99 3.71 -12.35
CA ASP A 253 24.89 2.57 -12.57
C ASP A 253 25.44 2.47 -14.00
N MET A 254 25.30 3.52 -14.81
CA MET A 254 25.67 3.51 -16.23
C MET A 254 27.08 2.98 -16.47
N ALA A 255 28.05 3.38 -15.63
CA ALA A 255 29.44 2.93 -15.76
C ALA A 255 29.57 1.41 -15.56
N ALA A 256 28.91 0.87 -14.54
CA ALA A 256 28.90 -0.56 -14.25
C ALA A 256 28.20 -1.35 -15.37
N VAL A 257 27.08 -0.84 -15.90
CA VAL A 257 26.36 -1.45 -17.04
C VAL A 257 27.25 -1.54 -18.28
N VAL A 258 27.93 -0.44 -18.66
CA VAL A 258 28.85 -0.44 -19.81
C VAL A 258 30.03 -1.39 -19.57
N LYS A 259 30.62 -1.39 -18.37
CA LYS A 259 31.73 -2.29 -18.01
C LYS A 259 31.33 -3.77 -18.09
N ARG A 260 30.12 -4.12 -17.62
CA ARG A 260 29.57 -5.48 -17.75
C ARG A 260 29.38 -5.86 -19.21
N ALA A 261 28.81 -4.97 -20.03
CA ALA A 261 28.60 -5.22 -21.46
C ALA A 261 29.92 -5.54 -22.18
N VAL A 262 30.98 -4.75 -21.95
CA VAL A 262 32.28 -4.98 -22.61
C VAL A 262 33.01 -6.21 -22.09
N THR A 263 32.95 -6.46 -20.78
CA THR A 263 33.59 -7.63 -20.16
C THR A 263 32.94 -8.92 -20.66
N LYS A 264 31.60 -8.96 -20.68
CA LYS A 264 30.85 -10.11 -21.20
C LYS A 264 31.10 -10.31 -22.70
N GLY A 265 31.00 -9.25 -23.51
CA GLY A 265 31.28 -9.33 -24.94
C GLY A 265 32.70 -9.84 -25.24
N ALA A 266 33.70 -9.39 -24.48
CA ALA A 266 35.08 -9.87 -24.61
C ALA A 266 35.23 -11.35 -24.21
N ALA A 267 34.63 -11.77 -23.09
CA ALA A 267 34.65 -13.15 -22.63
C ALA A 267 33.96 -14.10 -23.64
N ASP A 268 32.76 -13.74 -24.09
CA ASP A 268 32.00 -14.51 -25.09
C ASP A 268 32.77 -14.62 -26.41
N THR A 269 33.48 -13.56 -26.80
CA THR A 269 34.35 -13.55 -28.00
C THR A 269 35.52 -14.53 -27.87
N ARG A 270 36.21 -14.53 -26.73
CA ARG A 270 37.31 -15.48 -26.46
C ARG A 270 36.79 -16.93 -26.47
N LYS A 271 35.64 -17.17 -25.84
CA LYS A 271 34.97 -18.48 -25.83
C LYS A 271 34.62 -18.95 -27.24
N ALA A 272 34.07 -18.07 -28.07
CA ALA A 272 33.72 -18.38 -29.46
C ALA A 272 34.95 -18.69 -30.34
N ALA A 273 36.10 -18.06 -30.07
CA ALA A 273 37.33 -18.31 -30.81
C ALA A 273 37.95 -19.70 -30.52
N LYS A 274 37.63 -20.32 -29.38
CA LYS A 274 38.15 -21.65 -28.98
C LYS A 274 39.68 -21.73 -29.05
N GLY A 275 40.37 -20.71 -28.53
CA GLY A 275 41.84 -20.63 -28.54
C GLY A 275 42.47 -20.22 -29.89
N ARG A 276 41.67 -20.04 -30.95
CA ARG A 276 42.14 -19.54 -32.24
C ARG A 276 42.19 -18.00 -32.28
N THR A 277 42.70 -17.45 -33.37
CA THR A 277 42.70 -16.00 -33.61
C THR A 277 41.28 -15.45 -33.56
N VAL A 278 41.09 -14.39 -32.79
CA VAL A 278 39.81 -13.70 -32.67
C VAL A 278 39.54 -12.92 -33.96
N THR A 279 38.42 -13.18 -34.61
CA THR A 279 38.00 -12.40 -35.78
C THR A 279 37.25 -11.14 -35.36
N VAL A 280 37.52 -10.02 -36.05
CA VAL A 280 36.83 -8.74 -35.80
C VAL A 280 35.32 -8.87 -35.99
N ALA A 281 34.88 -9.65 -36.98
CA ALA A 281 33.46 -9.91 -37.23
C ALA A 281 32.78 -10.62 -36.04
N SER A 282 33.42 -11.65 -35.46
CA SER A 282 32.89 -12.34 -34.28
C SER A 282 32.81 -11.41 -33.06
N LEU A 283 33.87 -10.62 -32.83
CA LEU A 283 33.92 -9.62 -31.77
C LEU A 283 32.78 -8.60 -31.89
N ARG A 284 32.58 -8.01 -33.08
CA ARG A 284 31.52 -7.04 -33.34
C ARG A 284 30.13 -7.61 -33.04
N ARG A 285 29.85 -8.82 -33.52
CA ARG A 285 28.57 -9.52 -33.28
C ARG A 285 28.32 -9.75 -31.79
N LEU A 286 29.31 -10.27 -31.07
CA LEU A 286 29.16 -10.62 -29.64
C LEU A 286 29.15 -9.39 -28.73
N ALA A 287 29.87 -8.33 -29.07
CA ALA A 287 29.79 -7.07 -28.34
C ALA A 287 28.40 -6.43 -28.48
N ARG A 288 27.77 -6.48 -29.66
CA ARG A 288 26.38 -6.03 -29.85
C ARG A 288 25.39 -6.87 -29.04
N ALA A 289 25.54 -8.19 -29.04
CA ALA A 289 24.72 -9.08 -28.21
C ALA A 289 24.89 -8.79 -26.71
N GLY A 290 26.12 -8.54 -26.25
CA GLY A 290 26.42 -8.14 -24.88
C GLY A 290 25.79 -6.79 -24.49
N ALA A 291 25.84 -5.79 -25.38
CA ALA A 291 25.20 -4.49 -25.16
C ALA A 291 23.67 -4.61 -25.06
N VAL A 292 23.04 -5.39 -25.94
CA VAL A 292 21.58 -5.65 -25.88
C VAL A 292 21.22 -6.37 -24.58
N SER A 293 21.98 -7.40 -24.19
CA SER A 293 21.76 -8.13 -22.93
C SER A 293 21.91 -7.23 -21.71
N ALA A 294 22.93 -6.38 -21.67
CA ALA A 294 23.14 -5.44 -20.58
C ALA A 294 22.03 -4.37 -20.50
N GLY A 295 21.57 -3.87 -21.65
CA GLY A 295 20.45 -2.93 -21.73
C GLY A 295 19.12 -3.55 -21.25
N LYS A 296 18.85 -4.80 -21.63
CA LYS A 296 17.69 -5.56 -21.12
C LYS A 296 17.76 -5.75 -19.60
N ALA A 297 18.92 -6.15 -19.08
CA ALA A 297 19.13 -6.34 -17.64
C ALA A 297 18.99 -5.03 -16.84
N ALA A 298 19.35 -3.90 -17.45
CA ALA A 298 19.19 -2.58 -16.84
C ALA A 298 17.80 -1.95 -17.05
N GLY A 299 16.89 -2.62 -17.78
CA GLY A 299 15.58 -2.08 -18.15
C GLY A 299 15.63 -0.88 -19.12
N VAL A 300 16.82 -0.50 -19.60
CA VAL A 300 17.03 0.69 -20.45
C VAL A 300 18.09 0.40 -21.52
N ALA A 301 17.75 0.69 -22.77
CA ALA A 301 18.67 0.63 -23.90
C ALA A 301 19.66 1.81 -23.90
N MET A 302 20.61 1.84 -22.95
CA MET A 302 21.59 2.93 -22.81
C MET A 302 22.91 2.70 -23.54
N VAL A 303 23.28 1.43 -23.81
CA VAL A 303 24.59 1.06 -24.35
C VAL A 303 24.57 1.06 -25.88
N GLN A 304 25.43 1.87 -26.48
CA GLN A 304 25.64 1.97 -27.91
C GLN A 304 26.94 1.27 -28.32
N VAL A 305 26.94 0.65 -29.51
CA VAL A 305 28.11 -0.02 -30.08
C VAL A 305 28.39 0.55 -31.47
N LYS A 306 29.57 1.12 -31.64
CA LYS A 306 30.08 1.64 -32.92
C LYS A 306 31.27 0.81 -33.37
N ASP A 307 31.27 0.39 -34.63
CA ASP A 307 32.42 -0.32 -35.20
C ASP A 307 33.61 0.64 -35.34
N ILE A 308 34.80 0.14 -35.01
CA ILE A 308 36.06 0.86 -35.20
C ILE A 308 37.10 -0.07 -35.84
N THR A 309 38.24 0.49 -36.23
CA THR A 309 39.37 -0.29 -36.72
C THR A 309 39.82 -1.31 -35.65
N GLY A 310 39.83 -2.59 -36.04
CA GLY A 310 40.23 -3.70 -35.17
C GLY A 310 39.21 -4.12 -34.10
N GLY A 311 37.99 -3.55 -34.08
CA GLY A 311 36.98 -3.95 -33.08
C GLY A 311 35.75 -3.05 -33.00
N VAL A 312 35.36 -2.70 -31.77
CA VAL A 312 34.22 -1.80 -31.47
C VAL A 312 34.56 -0.77 -30.39
N ARG A 313 33.84 0.35 -30.40
CA ARG A 313 33.65 1.28 -29.28
C ARG A 313 32.29 1.01 -28.66
N VAL A 314 32.26 0.78 -27.36
CA VAL A 314 31.03 0.59 -26.58
C VAL A 314 30.90 1.78 -25.63
N SER A 315 29.78 2.48 -25.68
CA SER A 315 29.59 3.71 -24.90
C SER A 315 28.16 3.90 -24.43
N ALA A 316 27.98 4.69 -23.38
CA ALA A 316 26.70 5.22 -22.97
C ALA A 316 26.85 6.70 -22.59
N VAL A 317 25.82 7.49 -22.87
CA VAL A 317 25.75 8.91 -22.52
C VAL A 317 24.57 9.11 -21.58
N ASN A 318 24.82 9.70 -20.42
CA ASN A 318 23.77 10.05 -19.48
C ASN A 318 22.97 11.24 -20.03
N PRO A 319 21.65 11.11 -20.29
CA PRO A 319 20.89 12.15 -20.97
C PRO A 319 20.71 13.42 -20.12
N TRP A 320 20.83 13.32 -18.79
CA TRP A 320 20.68 14.44 -17.86
C TRP A 320 22.00 15.13 -17.56
N THR A 321 23.05 14.38 -17.21
CA THR A 321 24.35 14.95 -16.83
C THR A 321 25.31 15.14 -17.99
N LYS A 322 24.98 14.60 -19.17
CA LYS A 322 25.83 14.55 -20.38
C LYS A 322 27.15 13.80 -20.20
N LYS A 323 27.41 13.23 -19.01
CA LYS A 323 28.57 12.38 -18.76
C LYS A 323 28.55 11.17 -19.68
N THR A 324 29.70 10.83 -20.23
CA THR A 324 29.87 9.71 -21.15
C THR A 324 30.80 8.68 -20.54
N VAL A 325 30.45 7.41 -20.63
CA VAL A 325 31.35 6.28 -20.35
C VAL A 325 31.60 5.54 -21.65
N ALA A 326 32.86 5.30 -21.98
CA ALA A 326 33.23 4.62 -23.21
C ALA A 326 34.41 3.68 -23.00
N TYR A 327 34.38 2.57 -23.74
CA TYR A 327 35.45 1.60 -23.83
C TYR A 327 35.70 1.24 -25.29
N THR A 328 36.94 0.89 -25.61
CA THR A 328 37.28 0.20 -26.86
C THR A 328 37.53 -1.27 -26.57
N VAL A 329 37.00 -2.13 -27.44
CA VAL A 329 37.18 -3.58 -27.39
C VAL A 329 37.77 -4.00 -28.73
N LYS A 330 39.04 -4.42 -28.73
CA LYS A 330 39.81 -4.74 -29.94
C LYS A 330 40.27 -6.19 -29.95
N ALA A 331 40.24 -6.81 -31.11
CA ALA A 331 40.87 -8.12 -31.34
C ALA A 331 42.39 -7.92 -31.43
N SER A 332 43.16 -8.79 -30.78
CA SER A 332 44.62 -8.79 -30.83
C SER A 332 45.12 -10.23 -30.83
N GLY A 333 45.36 -10.79 -32.02
CA GLY A 333 45.71 -12.20 -32.18
C GLY A 333 44.65 -13.13 -31.57
N ARG A 334 45.03 -13.92 -30.57
CA ARG A 334 44.14 -14.83 -29.83
C ARG A 334 43.42 -14.16 -28.65
N GLN A 335 43.68 -12.88 -28.41
CA GLN A 335 43.17 -12.13 -27.26
C GLN A 335 42.16 -11.06 -27.67
N VAL A 336 41.44 -10.56 -26.66
CA VAL A 336 40.57 -9.38 -26.76
C VAL A 336 41.06 -8.37 -25.72
N ILE A 337 41.36 -7.16 -26.17
CA ILE A 337 41.84 -6.06 -25.33
C ILE A 337 40.67 -5.11 -25.09
N VAL A 338 40.41 -4.80 -23.82
CA VAL A 338 39.41 -3.81 -23.39
C VAL A 338 40.14 -2.63 -22.76
N LYS A 339 39.90 -1.41 -23.24
CA LYS A 339 40.49 -0.17 -22.70
C LYS A 339 39.42 0.89 -22.49
N ALA A 340 39.44 1.57 -21.34
CA ALA A 340 38.65 2.78 -21.14
C ALA A 340 39.13 3.87 -22.11
N VAL A 341 38.22 4.76 -22.51
CA VAL A 341 38.47 5.90 -23.41
C VAL A 341 38.41 7.19 -22.63
#